data_AF-A0A7G5ZB26-F1
#
_entry.id   AF-A0A7G5ZB26-F1
#
_cell.length_a   1.000
_cell.length_b   1.000
_cell.length_c   1.000
_cell.angle_alpha   90.00
_cell.angle_beta   90.00
_cell.angle_gamma   90.00
#
_symmetry.space_group_name_H-M   'P 1'
#
loop_
_entity.id
_entity.type
_entity.pdbx_description
1 polymer ?
#
loop_
_entity_poly.entity_id
_entity_poly.type
_entity_poly.pdbx_seq_one_letter_code
_entity_poly.pdbx_strand_id
1 'polypeptide(L)'
;MQDTHRASLSLKRPLLLCALAAACALPLLPVQAGEGIHVSRSLQASDGGAPYAVVRGKDDVVAGERADSARIKELRRSIKGDFLWFRDGGKEYVVQDPATMGRVLAAWAPLEAIGARMGGQGAEMGRHGAAMGSIGAKMALAAITFDGDKMEALGKEMEAAGKPMEAAGKKMEELGKEMEREQDKAERAMRVEIRDALSKGTARPLPLRS
;
A
#
# COMPACT_ATOMS: atom_id res chain seq x y z
N MET A 1 -6.04 -57.36 50.90
CA MET A 1 -6.00 -58.77 50.48
C MET A 1 -7.28 -58.99 49.68
N GLN A 2 -7.24 -59.07 48.34
CA GLN A 2 -6.68 -60.17 47.52
C GLN A 2 -7.28 -61.52 47.92
N ASP A 3 -7.87 -62.35 47.05
CA ASP A 3 -8.28 -62.24 45.63
C ASP A 3 -9.24 -63.44 45.32
N THR A 4 -9.91 -63.66 44.19
CA THR A 4 -9.90 -63.09 42.81
C THR A 4 -11.28 -63.34 42.16
N HIS A 5 -11.66 -62.66 41.06
CA HIS A 5 -12.33 -63.32 39.91
C HIS A 5 -12.23 -62.49 38.61
N ARG A 6 -12.12 -63.20 37.47
CA ARG A 6 -11.56 -62.70 36.19
C ARG A 6 -12.56 -62.87 35.04
N ALA A 7 -12.88 -61.78 34.35
CA ALA A 7 -13.40 -61.77 32.98
C ALA A 7 -13.14 -60.38 32.36
N SER A 8 -12.01 -60.13 31.68
CA SER A 8 -11.78 -60.39 30.25
C SER A 8 -12.89 -59.89 29.32
N LEU A 9 -12.66 -58.75 28.66
CA LEU A 9 -12.66 -58.67 27.20
C LEU A 9 -11.85 -57.44 26.74
N SER A 10 -10.91 -57.68 25.84
CA SER A 10 -10.03 -56.67 25.24
C SER A 10 -10.60 -56.27 23.88
N LEU A 11 -10.62 -54.98 23.55
CA LEU A 11 -10.72 -54.56 22.15
C LEU A 11 -9.79 -53.38 21.84
N LYS A 12 -8.70 -53.71 21.15
CA LYS A 12 -7.75 -52.76 20.58
C LYS A 12 -8.42 -51.95 19.46
N ARG A 13 -8.10 -50.66 19.31
CA ARG A 13 -8.08 -49.95 18.02
C ARG A 13 -7.16 -48.71 18.08
N PRO A 14 -6.54 -48.30 16.96
CA PRO A 14 -5.17 -47.77 17.04
C PRO A 14 -4.99 -46.34 16.51
N LEU A 15 -3.80 -45.82 16.82
CA LEU A 15 -2.94 -44.91 16.03
C LEU A 15 -3.56 -43.90 15.05
N LEU A 16 -3.21 -42.64 15.31
CA LEU A 16 -2.84 -41.62 14.32
C LEU A 16 -2.41 -42.15 12.95
N LEU A 17 -2.89 -41.48 11.88
CA LEU A 17 -1.97 -40.76 10.97
C LEU A 17 -2.68 -39.61 10.25
N CYS A 18 -1.88 -38.63 9.81
CA CYS A 18 -2.29 -37.35 9.25
C CYS A 18 -2.80 -37.45 7.79
N ALA A 19 -3.66 -36.51 7.39
CA ALA A 19 -3.83 -36.12 5.99
C ALA A 19 -4.02 -34.59 5.87
N LEU A 20 -3.27 -33.98 4.96
CA LEU A 20 -3.22 -32.55 4.65
C LEU A 20 -4.56 -32.01 4.09
N ALA A 21 -4.96 -30.80 4.51
CA ALA A 21 -5.82 -29.93 3.70
C ALA A 21 -5.50 -28.45 3.98
N ALA A 22 -5.13 -27.72 2.94
CA ALA A 22 -4.50 -26.40 2.98
C ALA A 22 -5.22 -25.32 3.80
N ALA A 23 -4.45 -24.60 4.63
CA ALA A 23 -4.86 -23.32 5.20
C ALA A 23 -4.78 -22.21 4.13
N CYS A 24 -5.93 -21.80 3.59
CA CYS A 24 -6.09 -20.53 2.85
C CYS A 24 -7.47 -19.90 3.11
N ALA A 25 -7.95 -19.99 4.35
CA ALA A 25 -9.02 -19.12 4.85
C ALA A 25 -8.42 -17.79 5.36
N LEU A 26 -7.86 -16.98 4.45
CA LEU A 26 -7.64 -15.57 4.76
C LEU A 26 -9.03 -14.91 4.90
N PRO A 27 -9.32 -14.22 6.00
CA PRO A 27 -10.56 -13.46 6.09
C PRO A 27 -10.52 -12.38 5.01
N LEU A 28 -11.55 -12.37 4.15
CA LEU A 28 -11.86 -11.24 3.30
C LEU A 28 -12.19 -10.05 4.20
N LEU A 29 -11.17 -9.28 4.59
CA LEU A 29 -11.40 -7.97 5.18
C LEU A 29 -12.18 -7.16 4.13
N PRO A 30 -13.33 -6.55 4.49
CA PRO A 30 -13.96 -5.61 3.61
C PRO A 30 -12.96 -4.48 3.36
N VAL A 31 -12.67 -4.20 2.09
CA VAL A 31 -11.99 -2.95 1.73
C VAL A 31 -12.89 -1.82 2.20
N GLN A 32 -12.55 -1.21 3.34
CA GLN A 32 -13.34 -0.12 3.88
C GLN A 32 -13.24 1.07 2.95
N ALA A 33 -14.29 1.28 2.17
CA ALA A 33 -14.61 2.58 1.60
C ALA A 33 -15.02 3.53 2.74
N GLY A 34 -14.03 3.91 3.56
CA GLY A 34 -14.15 4.95 4.58
C GLY A 34 -13.81 6.32 3.98
N GLU A 35 -14.46 7.36 4.49
CA GLU A 35 -14.26 8.75 4.07
C GLU A 35 -12.80 9.19 4.21
N GLY A 36 -12.31 9.96 3.22
CA GLY A 36 -10.99 10.58 3.26
C GLY A 36 -9.84 9.60 3.02
N ILE A 37 -9.41 9.44 1.77
CA ILE A 37 -8.17 8.74 1.46
C ILE A 37 -6.98 9.57 1.97
N HIS A 38 -6.58 9.33 3.23
CA HIS A 38 -5.31 9.80 3.77
C HIS A 38 -4.16 9.08 3.09
N VAL A 39 -3.71 9.59 1.95
CA VAL A 39 -2.47 9.12 1.30
C VAL A 39 -1.28 9.67 2.07
N SER A 40 -0.96 9.06 3.21
CA SER A 40 0.35 9.23 3.86
C SER A 40 1.40 8.54 2.98
N ARG A 41 1.82 9.22 1.90
CA ARG A 41 2.71 8.66 0.89
C ARG A 41 4.13 8.60 1.44
N SER A 42 4.44 7.50 2.13
CA SER A 42 5.82 7.10 2.42
C SER A 42 6.48 6.70 1.11
N LEU A 43 7.53 7.42 0.73
CA LEU A 43 8.32 7.13 -0.45
C LEU A 43 9.63 6.47 -0.03
N GLN A 44 9.87 5.27 -0.57
CA GLN A 44 11.09 4.51 -0.32
C GLN A 44 12.24 5.08 -1.16
N ALA A 45 13.38 5.38 -0.54
CA ALA A 45 14.48 6.12 -1.16
C ALA A 45 15.72 5.24 -1.29
N SER A 46 16.05 4.87 -2.53
CA SER A 46 17.12 3.92 -2.89
C SER A 46 18.52 4.26 -2.35
N ASP A 47 18.80 5.54 -2.07
CA ASP A 47 20.08 6.04 -1.56
C ASP A 47 20.03 6.49 -0.08
N GLY A 48 18.89 6.31 0.60
CA GLY A 48 18.73 6.70 1.99
C GLY A 48 18.83 8.22 2.20
N GLY A 49 18.12 8.99 1.38
CA GLY A 49 18.06 10.45 1.40
C GLY A 49 17.78 11.10 2.77
N ALA A 50 18.00 12.41 2.83
CA ALA A 50 17.74 13.22 4.03
C ALA A 50 16.25 13.12 4.41
N PRO A 51 15.90 12.96 5.70
CA PRO A 51 14.50 12.85 6.09
C PRO A 51 13.81 14.20 5.90
N TYR A 52 12.80 14.23 5.03
CA TYR A 52 11.94 15.39 4.77
C TYR A 52 10.47 14.99 4.79
N ALA A 53 9.61 16.00 4.93
CA ALA A 53 8.19 15.89 4.68
C ALA A 53 7.63 17.20 4.13
N VAL A 54 6.81 17.09 3.10
CA VAL A 54 6.00 18.19 2.55
C VAL A 54 4.62 18.05 3.17
N VAL A 55 4.19 19.09 3.89
CA VAL A 55 2.87 19.15 4.52
C VAL A 55 2.01 20.16 3.75
N ARG A 56 0.85 19.70 3.27
CA ARG A 56 -0.16 20.54 2.62
C ARG A 56 -1.49 20.50 3.39
N GLY A 57 -2.00 21.68 3.72
CA GLY A 57 -3.31 21.86 4.32
C GLY A 57 -3.57 21.00 5.56
N LYS A 58 -4.68 20.25 5.54
CA LYS A 58 -5.18 19.51 6.70
C LYS A 58 -4.98 18.00 6.67
N ASP A 59 -4.68 17.35 5.55
CA ASP A 59 -4.75 15.88 5.52
C ASP A 59 -3.67 15.24 4.64
N ASP A 60 -2.87 16.07 3.96
CA ASP A 60 -1.91 15.66 2.94
C ASP A 60 -0.46 15.85 3.42
N VAL A 61 0.28 14.75 3.44
CA VAL A 61 1.69 14.69 3.83
C VAL A 61 2.41 13.72 2.90
N VAL A 62 3.37 14.24 2.13
CA VAL A 62 4.34 13.45 1.37
C VAL A 62 5.61 13.37 2.19
N ALA A 63 6.06 12.17 2.54
CA ALA A 63 7.17 11.96 3.46
C ALA A 63 8.22 11.02 2.86
N GLY A 64 9.49 11.39 2.98
CA GLY A 64 10.60 10.47 2.73
C GLY A 64 10.68 9.41 3.83
N GLU A 65 11.25 8.26 3.49
CA GLU A 65 11.27 7.01 4.28
C GLU A 65 11.67 7.14 5.77
N ARG A 66 12.42 8.18 6.16
CA ARG A 66 12.92 8.39 7.53
C ARG A 66 12.28 9.58 8.28
N ALA A 67 11.15 10.09 7.81
CA ALA A 67 10.49 11.24 8.42
C ALA A 67 9.73 10.89 9.72
N ASP A 68 9.95 11.64 10.80
CA ASP A 68 9.25 11.43 12.08
C ASP A 68 7.78 11.89 11.96
N SER A 69 6.88 10.93 11.74
CA SER A 69 5.45 11.16 11.62
C SER A 69 4.80 11.77 12.86
N ALA A 70 5.36 11.56 14.06
CA ALA A 70 4.88 12.21 15.28
C ALA A 70 5.32 13.67 15.32
N ARG A 71 6.58 13.96 14.94
CA ARG A 71 7.09 15.34 14.79
C ARG A 71 6.33 16.13 13.75
N ILE A 72 6.00 15.54 12.59
CA ILE A 72 5.22 16.22 11.55
C ILE A 72 3.82 16.59 12.07
N LYS A 73 3.16 15.68 12.79
CA LYS A 73 1.85 15.94 13.43
C LYS A 73 1.92 17.05 14.50
N GLU A 74 3.03 17.13 15.23
CA GLU A 74 3.30 18.20 16.20
C GLU A 74 3.50 19.56 15.49
N LEU A 75 4.43 19.63 14.54
CA LEU A 75 4.74 20.84 13.77
C LEU A 75 3.49 21.39 13.08
N ARG A 76 2.65 20.52 12.53
CA ARG A 76 1.40 20.88 11.86
C ARG A 76 0.31 21.48 12.78
N ARG A 77 0.41 21.30 14.11
CA ARG A 77 -0.47 22.00 15.07
C ARG A 77 -0.02 23.46 15.27
N SER A 78 1.29 23.67 15.29
CA SER A 78 1.95 24.94 15.62
C SER A 78 2.16 25.85 14.40
N ILE A 79 2.51 25.28 13.26
CA ILE A 79 2.78 25.98 11.99
C ILE A 79 1.48 26.10 11.20
N LYS A 80 1.23 27.28 10.60
CA LYS A 80 0.02 27.56 9.81
C LYS A 80 0.37 27.58 8.32
N GLY A 81 -0.45 26.91 7.52
CA GLY A 81 -0.22 26.78 6.08
C GLY A 81 0.71 25.64 5.71
N ASP A 82 1.10 25.62 4.45
CA ASP A 82 1.90 24.54 3.85
C ASP A 82 3.39 24.75 4.17
N PHE A 83 4.10 23.66 4.43
CA PHE A 83 5.53 23.73 4.75
C PHE A 83 6.31 22.48 4.34
N LEU A 84 7.57 22.70 3.98
CA LEU A 84 8.58 21.64 3.86
C LEU A 84 9.36 21.59 5.17
N TRP A 85 9.33 20.45 5.85
CA TRP A 85 10.23 20.11 6.95
C TRP A 85 11.36 19.21 6.43
N PHE A 86 12.58 19.41 6.90
CA PHE A 86 13.69 18.48 6.66
C PHE A 86 14.71 18.50 7.80
N ARG A 87 15.57 17.48 7.86
CA ARG A 87 16.72 17.44 8.78
C ARG A 87 18.03 17.42 8.00
N ASP A 88 18.91 18.37 8.32
CA ASP A 88 20.26 18.46 7.76
C ASP A 88 21.28 18.72 8.88
N GLY A 89 22.46 18.08 8.82
CA GLY A 89 23.50 18.23 9.84
C GLY A 89 23.06 17.98 11.29
N GLY A 90 22.04 17.14 11.50
CA GLY A 90 21.44 16.88 12.82
C GLY A 90 20.45 17.96 13.32
N LYS A 91 20.25 19.04 12.57
CA LYS A 91 19.31 20.12 12.87
C LYS A 91 18.04 19.97 12.04
N GLU A 92 16.89 20.32 12.63
CA GLU A 92 15.61 20.37 11.93
C GLU A 92 15.36 21.76 11.36
N TYR A 93 14.79 21.84 10.15
CA TYR A 93 14.46 23.08 9.48
C TYR A 93 13.03 23.04 8.92
N VAL A 94 12.44 24.23 8.75
CA VAL A 94 11.18 24.41 8.04
C VAL A 94 11.29 25.53 7.01
N VAL A 95 10.77 25.28 5.81
CA VAL A 95 10.59 26.24 4.73
C VAL A 95 9.10 26.46 4.49
N GLN A 96 8.69 27.72 4.47
CA GLN A 96 7.34 28.19 4.11
C GLN A 96 7.39 29.19 2.94
N ASP A 97 8.56 29.30 2.28
CA ASP A 97 8.73 30.20 1.13
C ASP A 97 7.83 29.76 -0.05
N PRO A 98 6.89 30.60 -0.53
CA PRO A 98 5.94 30.20 -1.57
C PRO A 98 6.62 29.77 -2.88
N ALA A 99 7.76 30.36 -3.24
CA ALA A 99 8.48 30.00 -4.45
C ALA A 99 9.12 28.60 -4.34
N THR A 100 9.71 28.28 -3.19
CA THR A 100 10.29 26.96 -2.90
C THR A 100 9.21 25.90 -2.79
N MET A 101 8.10 26.19 -2.10
CA MET A 101 6.95 25.29 -2.07
C MET A 101 6.41 25.03 -3.48
N GLY A 102 6.25 26.07 -4.31
CA GLY A 102 5.80 25.93 -5.70
C GLY A 102 6.68 24.98 -6.53
N ARG A 103 8.01 25.06 -6.41
CA ARG A 103 8.95 24.15 -7.09
C ARG A 103 8.87 22.71 -6.58
N VAL A 104 8.76 22.53 -5.26
CA VAL A 104 8.55 21.22 -4.62
C VAL A 104 7.25 20.56 -5.10
N LEU A 105 6.15 21.31 -5.18
CA LEU A 105 4.86 20.76 -5.63
C LEU A 105 4.88 20.46 -7.14
N ALA A 106 5.52 21.29 -7.95
CA ALA A 106 5.70 21.02 -9.38
C ALA A 106 6.50 19.73 -9.63
N ALA A 107 7.49 19.42 -8.78
CA ALA A 107 8.25 18.17 -8.86
C ALA A 107 7.41 16.93 -8.51
N TRP A 108 6.41 17.04 -7.62
CA TRP A 108 5.54 15.93 -7.22
C TRP A 108 4.28 15.75 -8.08
N ALA A 109 3.87 16.75 -8.86
CA ALA A 109 2.67 16.68 -9.71
C ALA A 109 2.62 15.45 -10.66
N PRO A 110 3.72 14.98 -11.30
CA PRO A 110 3.70 13.75 -12.08
C PRO A 110 3.34 12.51 -11.23
N LEU A 111 3.82 12.44 -9.99
CA LEU A 111 3.53 11.34 -9.06
C LEU A 111 2.07 11.30 -8.63
N GLU A 112 1.43 12.46 -8.49
CA GLU A 112 0.01 12.56 -8.20
C GLU A 112 -0.81 12.03 -9.38
N ALA A 113 -0.47 12.44 -10.60
CA ALA A 113 -1.12 11.95 -11.83
C ALA A 113 -0.94 10.44 -12.04
N ILE A 114 0.26 9.89 -11.79
CA ILE A 114 0.51 8.45 -11.85
C ILE A 114 -0.29 7.71 -10.76
N GLY A 115 -0.33 8.25 -9.54
CA GLY A 115 -1.12 7.69 -8.44
C GLY A 115 -2.63 7.67 -8.75
N ALA A 116 -3.16 8.72 -9.39
CA ALA A 116 -4.54 8.77 -9.84
C ALA A 116 -4.83 7.72 -10.93
N ARG A 117 -3.92 7.54 -11.90
CA ARG A 117 -4.00 6.48 -12.94
C ARG A 117 -4.00 5.08 -12.30
N MET A 118 -3.09 4.82 -11.36
CA MET A 118 -3.07 3.56 -10.60
C MET A 118 -4.35 3.32 -9.81
N GLY A 119 -4.89 4.34 -9.14
CA GLY A 119 -6.15 4.24 -8.39
C GLY A 119 -7.34 3.90 -9.29
N GLY A 120 -7.46 4.57 -10.44
CA GLY A 120 -8.47 4.25 -11.45
C GLY A 120 -8.35 2.80 -11.95
N GLN A 121 -7.13 2.36 -12.28
CA GLN A 121 -6.88 1.01 -12.76
C GLN A 121 -7.15 -0.07 -11.69
N GLY A 122 -6.80 0.20 -10.43
CA GLY A 122 -7.13 -0.67 -9.30
C GLY A 122 -8.64 -0.83 -9.11
N ALA A 123 -9.42 0.23 -9.32
CA ALA A 123 -10.88 0.16 -9.31
C ALA A 123 -11.44 -0.69 -10.48
N GLU A 124 -10.77 -0.71 -11.64
CA GLU A 124 -11.14 -1.62 -12.74
C GLU A 124 -10.84 -3.08 -12.41
N MET A 125 -9.64 -3.35 -11.87
CA MET A 125 -9.25 -4.68 -11.41
C MET A 125 -10.19 -5.21 -10.33
N GLY A 126 -10.68 -4.36 -9.43
CA GLY A 126 -11.70 -4.72 -8.44
C GLY A 126 -13.02 -5.19 -9.09
N ARG A 127 -13.47 -4.54 -10.18
CA ARG A 127 -14.66 -4.97 -10.93
C ARG A 127 -14.44 -6.32 -11.63
N HIS A 128 -13.26 -6.52 -12.24
CA HIS A 128 -12.91 -7.80 -12.85
C HIS A 128 -12.80 -8.94 -11.82
N GLY A 129 -12.20 -8.69 -10.66
CA GLY A 129 -12.13 -9.65 -9.55
C GLY A 129 -13.51 -10.04 -9.01
N ALA A 130 -14.44 -9.08 -8.88
CA ALA A 130 -15.82 -9.36 -8.49
C ALA A 130 -16.56 -10.24 -9.52
N ALA A 131 -16.36 -9.99 -10.82
CA ALA A 131 -16.91 -10.81 -11.89
C ALA A 131 -16.35 -12.25 -11.86
N MET A 132 -15.04 -12.41 -11.71
CA MET A 132 -14.41 -13.74 -11.55
C MET A 132 -14.89 -14.47 -10.29
N GLY A 133 -15.09 -13.76 -9.17
CA GLY A 133 -15.67 -14.33 -7.95
C GLY A 133 -17.09 -14.88 -8.17
N SER A 134 -17.92 -14.18 -8.95
CA SER A 134 -19.26 -14.66 -9.34
C SER A 134 -19.19 -15.91 -10.22
N ILE A 135 -18.28 -15.94 -11.21
CA ILE A 135 -18.07 -17.11 -12.08
C ILE A 135 -17.59 -18.31 -11.25
N GLY A 136 -16.61 -18.12 -10.35
CA GLY A 136 -16.12 -19.15 -9.44
C GLY A 136 -17.21 -19.73 -8.53
N ALA A 137 -18.11 -18.89 -8.00
CA ALA A 137 -19.26 -19.35 -7.22
C ALA A 137 -20.24 -20.20 -8.05
N LYS A 138 -20.51 -19.82 -9.31
CA LYS A 138 -21.31 -20.63 -10.24
C LYS A 138 -20.63 -21.97 -10.57
N MET A 139 -19.30 -21.99 -10.71
CA MET A 139 -18.53 -23.21 -10.98
C MET A 139 -18.55 -24.17 -9.80
N ALA A 140 -18.40 -23.66 -8.57
CA ALA A 140 -18.52 -24.47 -7.35
C ALA A 140 -19.90 -25.13 -7.25
N LEU A 141 -20.98 -24.40 -7.59
CA LEU A 141 -22.33 -24.98 -7.66
C LEU A 141 -22.44 -26.04 -8.77
N ALA A 142 -21.92 -25.76 -9.97
CA ALA A 142 -21.95 -26.71 -11.09
C ALA A 142 -21.19 -28.01 -10.80
N ALA A 143 -20.07 -27.92 -10.07
CA ALA A 143 -19.32 -29.08 -9.61
C ALA A 143 -20.10 -29.94 -8.60
N ILE A 144 -20.83 -29.31 -7.67
CA ILE A 144 -21.69 -30.02 -6.69
C ILE A 144 -22.89 -30.69 -7.40
N THR A 145 -23.41 -30.09 -8.47
CA THR A 145 -24.48 -30.68 -9.30
C THR A 145 -23.98 -31.63 -10.39
N PHE A 146 -22.67 -31.88 -10.49
CA PHE A 146 -22.03 -32.68 -11.54
C PHE A 146 -22.41 -32.26 -12.98
N ASP A 147 -22.61 -30.95 -13.19
CA ASP A 147 -23.04 -30.36 -14.45
C ASP A 147 -21.82 -30.00 -15.31
N GLY A 148 -21.40 -30.97 -16.15
CA GLY A 148 -20.20 -30.88 -16.99
C GLY A 148 -20.26 -29.76 -18.04
N ASP A 149 -21.36 -29.66 -18.77
CA ASP A 149 -21.56 -28.66 -19.83
C ASP A 149 -21.48 -27.23 -19.25
N LYS A 150 -22.09 -27.03 -18.08
CA LYS A 150 -22.03 -25.76 -17.34
C LYS A 150 -20.64 -25.45 -16.79
N MET A 151 -19.88 -26.46 -16.35
CA MET A 151 -18.48 -26.27 -15.96
C MET A 151 -17.61 -25.85 -17.16
N GLU A 152 -17.81 -26.43 -18.35
CA GLU A 152 -17.09 -26.02 -19.56
C GLU A 152 -17.43 -24.59 -19.99
N ALA A 153 -18.73 -24.24 -19.99
CA ALA A 153 -19.19 -22.90 -20.33
C ALA A 153 -18.63 -21.82 -19.37
N LEU A 154 -18.68 -22.09 -18.06
CA LEU A 154 -18.12 -21.18 -17.05
C LEU A 154 -16.60 -21.10 -17.10
N GLY A 155 -15.91 -22.18 -17.48
CA GLY A 155 -14.46 -22.17 -17.74
C GLY A 155 -14.09 -21.19 -18.86
N LYS A 156 -14.87 -21.17 -19.95
CA LYS A 156 -14.71 -20.22 -21.06
C LYS A 156 -15.02 -18.77 -20.63
N GLU A 157 -16.06 -18.55 -19.81
CA GLU A 157 -16.31 -17.23 -19.19
C GLU A 157 -15.13 -16.78 -18.32
N MET A 158 -14.54 -17.69 -17.53
CA MET A 158 -13.40 -17.39 -16.66
C MET A 158 -12.12 -17.06 -17.43
N GLU A 159 -11.82 -17.78 -18.51
CA GLU A 159 -10.70 -17.47 -19.40
C GLU A 159 -10.88 -16.10 -20.07
N ALA A 160 -12.09 -15.81 -20.56
CA ALA A 160 -12.42 -14.50 -21.15
C ALA A 160 -12.30 -13.36 -20.14
N ALA A 161 -12.72 -13.58 -18.88
CA ALA A 161 -12.57 -12.62 -17.79
C ALA A 161 -11.11 -12.44 -17.33
N GLY A 162 -10.23 -13.41 -17.57
CA GLY A 162 -8.80 -13.34 -17.21
C GLY A 162 -7.97 -12.43 -18.13
N LYS A 163 -8.31 -12.38 -19.43
CA LYS A 163 -7.62 -11.55 -20.44
C LYS A 163 -7.48 -10.06 -20.09
N PRO A 164 -8.53 -9.34 -19.63
CA PRO A 164 -8.37 -7.95 -19.18
C PRO A 164 -7.52 -7.83 -17.92
N MET A 165 -7.48 -8.84 -17.05
CA MET A 165 -6.66 -8.81 -15.83
C MET A 165 -5.16 -8.94 -16.14
N GLU A 166 -4.77 -9.75 -17.14
CA GLU A 166 -3.39 -9.79 -17.64
C GLU A 166 -2.97 -8.44 -18.25
N ALA A 167 -3.84 -7.84 -19.07
CA ALA A 167 -3.59 -6.53 -19.68
C ALA A 167 -3.49 -5.40 -18.63
N ALA A 168 -4.31 -5.47 -17.57
CA ALA A 168 -4.21 -4.57 -16.43
C ALA A 168 -2.90 -4.80 -15.64
N GLY A 169 -2.46 -6.05 -15.48
CA GLY A 169 -1.16 -6.37 -14.87
C GLY A 169 0.01 -5.68 -15.58
N LYS A 170 0.08 -5.79 -16.91
CA LYS A 170 1.15 -5.15 -17.72
C LYS A 170 1.14 -3.63 -17.60
N LYS A 171 -0.04 -2.99 -17.71
CA LYS A 171 -0.18 -1.54 -17.48
C LYS A 171 0.25 -1.13 -16.08
N MET A 172 0.00 -1.95 -15.06
CA MET A 172 0.40 -1.65 -13.67
C MET A 172 1.93 -1.73 -13.50
N GLU A 173 2.58 -2.69 -14.17
CA GLU A 173 4.04 -2.78 -14.22
C GLU A 173 4.68 -1.57 -14.93
N GLU A 174 4.10 -1.12 -16.03
CA GLU A 174 4.51 0.10 -16.75
C GLU A 174 4.34 1.35 -15.88
N LEU A 175 3.19 1.51 -15.23
CA LEU A 175 2.93 2.59 -14.26
C LEU A 175 3.88 2.54 -13.07
N GLY A 176 4.27 1.36 -12.59
CA GLY A 176 5.26 1.19 -11.54
C GLY A 176 6.64 1.71 -11.95
N LYS A 177 7.10 1.36 -13.16
CA LYS A 177 8.36 1.87 -13.73
C LYS A 177 8.31 3.37 -14.03
N GLU A 178 7.14 3.91 -14.38
CA GLU A 178 6.91 5.35 -14.53
C GLU A 178 7.02 6.05 -13.15
N MET A 179 6.36 5.49 -12.13
CA MET A 179 6.38 6.00 -10.76
C MET A 179 7.78 6.04 -10.16
N GLU A 180 8.57 4.98 -10.32
CA GLU A 180 9.96 4.90 -9.86
C GLU A 180 10.82 6.01 -10.50
N ARG A 181 10.73 6.21 -11.82
CA ARG A 181 11.50 7.24 -12.53
C ARG A 181 11.13 8.67 -12.11
N GLU A 182 9.83 8.93 -11.89
CA GLU A 182 9.39 10.25 -11.42
C GLU A 182 9.69 10.45 -9.93
N GLN A 183 9.69 9.40 -9.10
CA GLN A 183 10.14 9.46 -7.70
C GLN A 183 11.60 9.91 -7.65
N ASP A 184 12.43 9.26 -8.44
CA ASP A 184 13.85 9.55 -8.61
C ASP A 184 14.12 11.02 -9.01
N LYS A 185 13.30 11.56 -9.93
CA LYS A 185 13.38 12.97 -10.35
C LYS A 185 12.95 13.93 -9.25
N ALA A 186 11.84 13.64 -8.57
CA ALA A 186 11.30 14.47 -7.52
C ALA A 186 12.18 14.47 -6.27
N GLU A 187 12.80 13.34 -5.93
CA GLU A 187 13.82 13.22 -4.88
C GLU A 187 15.07 14.05 -5.22
N ARG A 188 15.57 13.98 -6.47
CA ARG A 188 16.66 14.85 -6.93
C ARG A 188 16.29 16.34 -6.83
N ALA A 189 15.06 16.71 -7.22
CA ALA A 189 14.56 18.08 -7.10
C ALA A 189 14.48 18.52 -5.62
N MET A 190 13.95 17.68 -4.73
CA MET A 190 13.88 17.93 -3.29
C MET A 190 15.26 18.24 -2.69
N ARG A 191 16.29 17.46 -3.06
CA ARG A 191 17.67 17.70 -2.61
C ARG A 191 18.27 19.02 -3.10
N VAL A 192 17.87 19.48 -4.30
CA VAL A 192 18.24 20.81 -4.80
C VAL A 192 17.52 21.90 -4.01
N GLU A 193 16.20 21.78 -3.82
CA GLU A 193 15.40 22.76 -3.08
C GLU A 193 15.82 22.91 -1.61
N ILE A 194 16.17 21.80 -0.93
CA ILE A 194 16.72 21.82 0.42
C ILE A 194 18.03 22.61 0.48
N ARG A 195 18.96 22.34 -0.46
CA ARG A 195 20.25 23.05 -0.54
C ARG A 195 20.06 24.55 -0.83
N ASP A 196 19.17 24.86 -1.77
CA ASP A 196 18.83 26.24 -2.12
C ASP A 196 18.19 26.98 -0.95
N ALA A 197 17.29 26.34 -0.19
CA ALA A 197 16.65 26.96 0.97
C ALA A 197 17.64 27.24 2.12
N LEU A 198 18.62 26.36 2.33
CA LEU A 198 19.74 26.61 3.24
C LEU A 198 20.62 27.77 2.75
N SER A 199 21.02 27.75 1.47
CA SER A 199 21.90 28.78 0.89
C SER A 199 21.24 30.16 0.79
N LYS A 200 19.92 30.24 0.64
CA LYS A 200 19.12 31.48 0.55
C LYS A 200 18.59 31.94 1.91
N GLY A 201 18.79 31.17 2.98
CA GLY A 201 18.29 31.49 4.32
C GLY A 201 16.77 31.41 4.48
N THR A 202 16.05 30.77 3.55
CA THR A 202 14.59 30.54 3.68
C THR A 202 14.26 29.36 4.59
N ALA A 203 15.23 28.48 4.85
CA ALA A 203 15.15 27.42 5.84
C ALA A 203 15.29 27.98 7.27
N ARG A 204 14.18 28.03 8.02
CA ARG A 204 14.18 28.44 9.43
C ARG A 204 14.54 27.25 10.33
N PRO A 205 15.57 27.33 11.18
CA PRO A 205 15.88 26.26 12.12
C PRO A 205 14.77 26.13 13.17
N LEU A 206 14.41 24.90 13.51
CA LEU A 206 13.55 24.60 14.66
C LEU A 206 14.39 24.48 15.93
N PRO A 207 13.83 24.82 17.11
CA PRO A 207 14.50 24.57 18.38
C PRO A 207 14.74 23.06 18.57
N LEU A 208 15.92 22.73 19.09
CA LEU A 208 16.28 21.36 19.47
C LEU A 208 15.30 20.85 20.53
N ARG A 209 14.96 19.55 20.47
CA ARG A 209 14.20 18.89 21.53
C ARG A 209 15.02 18.96 22.83
N SER A 210 14.41 19.51 23.88
CA SER A 210 14.87 19.47 25.27
C SER A 210 14.63 18.11 25.90
#